data_AF-A0A7U7L9Y2-F1
#
_entry.id   AF-A0A7U7L9Y2-F1
#
_cell.length_a   1.000
_cell.length_b   1.000
_cell.length_c   1.000
_cell.angle_alpha   90.00
_cell.angle_beta   90.00
_cell.angle_gamma   90.00
#
_symmetry.space_group_name_H-M   'P 1'
#
loop_
_entity.id
_entity.type
_entity.pdbx_description
1 polymer ?
#
loop_
_entity_poly.entity_id
_entity_poly.type
_entity_poly.pdbx_seq_one_letter_code
_entity_poly.pdbx_strand_id
1 'polypeptide(L)'
;MAASFAAGASVLPPLPVPFKSGTGVIDGKVIYVGLGSAGKTWYKLDTGSPEKKWEPVAEFPGTPREQSTSAVINGNIYVFGGVGKNENGLTQAFNDVYMYNPSENVWRKLMSHSPLGMVGHVTWVHDGKVFTTGGVNQNIFNG
;
A
#
# COMPACT_ATOMS: atom_id res chain seq x y z
N MET A 1 -41.98 10.49 -14.83
CA MET A 1 -40.83 9.65 -15.20
C MET A 1 -39.73 9.95 -14.18
N ALA A 2 -39.52 9.06 -13.21
CA ALA A 2 -38.60 9.30 -12.10
C ALA A 2 -37.16 9.09 -12.57
N ALA A 3 -36.33 10.13 -12.46
CA ALA A 3 -34.89 9.99 -12.63
C ALA A 3 -34.33 9.30 -11.37
N SER A 4 -33.88 8.06 -11.53
CA SER A 4 -33.12 7.35 -10.50
C SER A 4 -31.73 7.98 -10.42
N PHE A 5 -31.51 8.86 -9.45
CA PHE A 5 -30.17 9.25 -9.07
C PHE A 5 -29.54 8.09 -8.29
N ALA A 6 -28.35 7.64 -8.72
CA ALA A 6 -27.53 6.75 -7.92
C ALA A 6 -27.19 7.47 -6.60
N ALA A 7 -27.88 7.10 -5.53
CA ALA A 7 -27.66 7.67 -4.22
C ALA A 7 -26.32 7.17 -3.67
N GLY A 8 -25.38 8.09 -3.41
CA GLY A 8 -24.45 7.92 -2.29
C GLY A 8 -22.97 7.68 -2.56
N ALA A 9 -22.43 7.87 -3.77
CA ALA A 9 -20.96 7.98 -3.91
C ALA A 9 -20.51 9.41 -3.56
N SER A 10 -20.33 9.74 -2.28
CA SER A 10 -19.59 10.95 -1.93
C SER A 10 -18.13 10.73 -2.28
N VAL A 11 -17.62 11.46 -3.27
CA VAL A 11 -16.20 11.39 -3.66
C VAL A 11 -15.34 11.80 -2.46
N LEU A 12 -14.34 10.98 -2.11
CA LEU A 12 -13.33 11.37 -1.12
C LEU A 12 -12.63 12.65 -1.59
N PRO A 13 -12.10 13.49 -0.69
CA PRO A 13 -11.27 14.61 -1.10
C PRO A 13 -10.11 14.13 -1.99
N PRO A 14 -9.63 14.97 -2.93
CA PRO A 14 -8.48 14.60 -3.75
C PRO A 14 -7.25 14.34 -2.87
N LEU A 15 -6.42 13.38 -3.28
CA LEU A 15 -5.12 13.18 -2.62
C LEU A 15 -4.25 14.42 -2.79
N PRO A 16 -3.33 14.72 -1.84
CA PRO A 16 -2.43 15.86 -1.94
C PRO A 16 -1.48 15.81 -3.16
N VAL A 17 -1.31 14.62 -3.76
CA VAL A 17 -0.48 14.39 -4.95
C VAL A 17 -1.20 13.46 -5.94
N PRO A 18 -0.88 13.51 -7.25
CA PRO A 18 -1.33 12.49 -8.20
C PRO A 18 -0.93 11.08 -7.75
N PHE A 19 -1.85 10.14 -7.85
CA PHE A 19 -1.68 8.79 -7.29
C PHE A 19 -1.93 7.70 -8.33
N LYS A 20 -0.86 7.04 -8.77
CA LYS A 20 -0.88 5.85 -9.63
C LYS A 20 0.13 4.82 -9.13
N SER A 21 -0.08 3.54 -9.45
CA SER A 21 0.82 2.43 -9.09
C SER A 21 1.11 2.26 -7.60
N GLY A 22 0.37 2.94 -6.72
CA GLY A 22 0.52 2.83 -5.27
C GLY A 22 -0.31 1.68 -4.70
N THR A 23 -0.37 1.63 -3.38
CA THR A 23 -1.14 0.62 -2.65
C THR A 23 -1.98 1.27 -1.56
N GLY A 24 -2.93 0.53 -1.02
CA GLY A 24 -3.72 1.01 0.10
C GLY A 24 -4.59 -0.07 0.72
N VAL A 25 -5.06 0.24 1.92
CA VAL A 25 -5.94 -0.59 2.73
C VAL A 25 -6.98 0.28 3.43
N ILE A 26 -8.03 -0.36 3.93
CA ILE A 26 -8.95 0.24 4.89
C ILE A 26 -8.93 -0.61 6.16
N ASP A 27 -8.77 0.05 7.31
CA ASP A 27 -8.91 -0.56 8.64
C ASP A 27 -10.04 0.15 9.39
N GLY A 28 -11.14 -0.56 9.62
CA GLY A 28 -12.38 0.03 10.12
C GLY A 28 -12.87 1.17 9.22
N LYS A 29 -12.75 2.41 9.71
CA LYS A 29 -13.14 3.63 8.98
C LYS A 29 -11.96 4.40 8.39
N VAL A 30 -10.73 3.97 8.63
CA VAL A 30 -9.55 4.71 8.23
C VAL A 30 -8.96 4.07 6.96
N ILE A 31 -8.90 4.86 5.89
CA ILE A 31 -8.22 4.48 4.65
C ILE A 31 -6.77 4.90 4.77
N TYR A 32 -5.85 4.03 4.34
CA TYR A 32 -4.44 4.33 4.20
C TYR A 32 -4.02 4.10 2.76
N VAL A 33 -3.31 5.06 2.17
CA VAL A 33 -2.75 4.95 0.82
C VAL A 33 -1.35 5.51 0.77
N GLY A 34 -0.49 4.95 -0.08
CA GLY A 34 0.86 5.46 -0.26
C GLY A 34 1.60 4.74 -1.37
N LEU A 35 2.89 5.06 -1.50
CA LEU A 35 3.75 4.54 -2.55
C LEU A 35 3.28 4.95 -3.95
N GLY A 36 3.75 4.26 -4.99
CA GLY A 36 3.47 4.63 -6.37
C GLY A 36 4.07 6.00 -6.71
N SER A 37 3.29 6.82 -7.40
CA SER A 37 3.66 8.22 -7.69
C SER A 37 3.68 9.12 -6.45
N ALA A 38 3.22 8.67 -5.28
CA ALA A 38 3.40 9.38 -4.00
C ALA A 38 4.80 9.14 -3.39
N GLY A 39 5.67 8.36 -4.04
CA GLY A 39 7.04 8.14 -3.59
C GLY A 39 7.11 7.34 -2.29
N LYS A 40 7.61 7.95 -1.22
CA LYS A 40 7.64 7.35 0.13
C LYS A 40 6.47 7.78 1.01
N THR A 41 5.69 8.76 0.57
CA THR A 41 4.64 9.35 1.39
C THR A 41 3.46 8.41 1.52
N TRP A 42 2.92 8.36 2.74
CA TRP A 42 1.67 7.69 3.07
C TRP A 42 0.69 8.69 3.66
N TYR A 43 -0.59 8.50 3.35
CA TYR A 43 -1.69 9.30 3.85
C TYR A 43 -2.71 8.39 4.53
N LYS A 44 -3.39 8.94 5.53
CA LYS A 44 -4.59 8.35 6.12
C LYS A 44 -5.79 9.28 5.94
N LEU A 45 -7.00 8.72 5.94
CA LEU A 45 -8.25 9.47 5.96
C LEU A 45 -9.28 8.71 6.79
N ASP A 46 -9.85 9.37 7.80
CA ASP A 46 -10.99 8.84 8.56
C ASP A 46 -12.30 9.15 7.82
N THR A 47 -12.95 8.10 7.31
CA THR A 47 -14.23 8.19 6.59
C THR A 47 -15.40 8.54 7.51
N GLY A 48 -15.26 8.32 8.82
CA GLY A 48 -16.22 8.68 9.86
C GLY A 48 -16.15 10.15 10.28
N SER A 49 -15.08 10.86 9.92
CA SER A 49 -14.94 12.29 10.20
C SER A 49 -15.98 13.11 9.41
N PRO A 50 -16.63 14.12 10.03
CA PRO A 50 -17.46 15.07 9.30
C PRO A 50 -16.64 15.89 8.29
N GLU A 51 -15.36 16.14 8.61
CA GLU A 51 -14.39 16.79 7.74
C GLU A 51 -13.41 15.74 7.21
N LYS A 52 -13.70 15.19 6.02
CA LYS A 52 -12.83 14.20 5.36
C LYS A 52 -11.60 14.91 4.81
N LYS A 53 -10.42 14.53 5.29
CA LYS A 53 -9.13 15.06 4.81
C LYS A 53 -8.06 13.97 4.84
N TRP A 54 -7.12 14.06 3.89
CA TRP A 54 -5.93 13.22 3.88
C TRP A 54 -4.87 13.83 4.78
N GLU A 55 -4.38 13.06 5.74
CA GLU A 55 -3.31 13.46 6.65
C GLU A 55 -2.06 12.61 6.37
N PRO A 56 -0.87 13.21 6.29
CA PRO A 56 0.35 12.43 6.15
C PRO A 56 0.60 11.59 7.40
N VAL A 57 1.14 10.39 7.21
CA VAL A 57 1.68 9.55 8.27
C VAL A 57 3.17 9.31 8.04
N ALA A 58 3.84 8.55 8.91
CA ALA A 58 5.26 8.26 8.76
C ALA A 58 5.59 7.74 7.36
N GLU A 59 6.66 8.28 6.78
CA GLU A 59 7.13 7.88 5.46
C GLU A 59 7.60 6.43 5.45
N PHE A 60 7.41 5.78 4.31
CA PHE A 60 7.93 4.44 4.07
C PHE A 60 9.47 4.45 4.11
N PRO A 61 10.12 3.66 4.98
CA PRO A 61 11.57 3.74 5.19
C PRO A 61 12.38 3.09 4.06
N GLY A 62 11.77 2.22 3.24
CA GLY A 62 12.42 1.64 2.06
C GLY A 62 12.58 2.64 0.91
N THR A 63 13.03 2.15 -0.25
CA THR A 63 13.01 2.96 -1.47
C THR A 63 11.58 3.09 -2.01
N PRO A 64 11.23 4.16 -2.76
CA PRO A 64 9.93 4.26 -3.40
C PRO A 64 9.57 2.98 -4.14
N ARG A 65 8.31 2.56 -4.02
CA ARG A 65 7.80 1.34 -4.64
C ARG A 65 6.65 1.63 -5.58
N GLU A 66 6.60 0.92 -6.70
CA GLU A 66 5.40 0.80 -7.52
C GLU A 66 4.90 -0.65 -7.50
N GLN A 67 3.60 -0.86 -7.70
CA GLN A 67 2.98 -2.19 -7.78
C GLN A 67 3.23 -3.08 -6.55
N SER A 68 3.44 -2.47 -5.38
CA SER A 68 3.34 -3.16 -4.09
C SER A 68 1.88 -3.49 -3.79
N THR A 69 1.66 -4.51 -2.95
CA THR A 69 0.35 -4.72 -2.33
C THR A 69 0.44 -4.43 -0.83
N SER A 70 -0.72 -4.28 -0.19
CA SER A 70 -0.80 -4.11 1.24
C SER A 70 -2.00 -4.84 1.84
N ALA A 71 -1.90 -5.16 3.13
CA ALA A 71 -2.92 -5.87 3.89
C ALA A 71 -2.96 -5.40 5.34
N VAL A 72 -4.11 -5.52 6.00
CA VAL A 72 -4.26 -5.24 7.44
C VAL A 72 -4.38 -6.55 8.19
N ILE A 73 -3.55 -6.73 9.23
CA ILE A 73 -3.69 -7.81 10.21
C ILE A 73 -3.57 -7.21 11.60
N ASN A 74 -4.58 -7.46 12.44
CA ASN A 74 -4.61 -7.05 13.85
C ASN A 74 -4.25 -5.56 14.04
N GLY A 75 -4.83 -4.68 13.21
CA GLY A 75 -4.60 -3.23 13.26
C GLY A 75 -3.25 -2.74 12.74
N ASN A 76 -2.39 -3.63 12.24
CA ASN A 76 -1.12 -3.27 11.61
C ASN A 76 -1.25 -3.40 10.09
N ILE A 77 -0.58 -2.49 9.37
CA ILE A 77 -0.58 -2.46 7.90
C ILE A 77 0.72 -3.08 7.42
N TYR A 78 0.63 -4.05 6.52
CA TYR A 78 1.78 -4.71 5.93
C TYR A 78 1.87 -4.33 4.45
N VAL A 79 3.08 -4.03 3.99
CA VAL A 79 3.40 -3.74 2.58
C VAL A 79 4.32 -4.84 2.07
N PHE A 80 3.97 -5.38 0.91
CA PHE A 80 4.67 -6.50 0.29
C PHE A 80 5.29 -6.06 -1.03
N GLY A 81 6.62 -6.19 -1.10
CA GLY A 81 7.41 -6.02 -2.33
C GLY A 81 7.19 -4.71 -3.07
N GLY A 82 6.93 -4.83 -4.36
CA GLY A 82 6.91 -3.76 -5.35
C GLY A 82 8.23 -3.67 -6.12
N VAL A 83 8.23 -2.83 -7.15
CA VAL A 83 9.42 -2.47 -7.92
C VAL A 83 9.95 -1.14 -7.44
N GLY A 84 11.27 -1.03 -7.29
CA GLY A 84 11.94 0.21 -6.92
C GLY A 84 13.40 0.21 -7.36
N LYS A 85 14.17 1.19 -6.89
CA LYS A 85 15.62 1.20 -7.08
C LYS A 85 16.32 0.46 -5.93
N ASN A 86 17.33 -0.35 -6.25
CA ASN A 86 18.25 -0.93 -5.28
C ASN A 86 19.36 0.07 -4.90
N GLU A 87 20.29 -0.35 -4.04
CA GLU A 87 21.41 0.48 -3.56
C GLU A 87 22.34 0.96 -4.70
N ASN A 88 22.39 0.23 -5.81
CA ASN A 88 23.16 0.58 -7.01
C ASN A 88 22.36 1.44 -8.00
N GLY A 89 21.14 1.88 -7.66
CA GLY A 89 20.28 2.67 -8.55
C GLY A 89 19.61 1.87 -9.69
N LEU A 90 19.73 0.53 -9.67
CA LEU A 90 19.11 -0.34 -10.67
C LEU A 90 17.67 -0.67 -10.28
N THR A 91 16.81 -0.80 -11.28
CA THR A 91 15.42 -1.24 -11.07
C THR A 91 15.42 -2.68 -10.60
N GLN A 92 14.74 -2.96 -9.48
CA GLN A 92 14.70 -4.29 -8.84
C GLN A 92 13.27 -4.62 -8.40
N ALA A 93 12.88 -5.87 -8.58
CA ALA A 93 11.72 -6.48 -7.94
C ALA A 93 12.08 -6.88 -6.50
N PHE A 94 11.28 -6.43 -5.54
CA PHE A 94 11.51 -6.69 -4.12
C PHE A 94 10.60 -7.81 -3.60
N ASN A 95 11.12 -8.51 -2.60
CA ASN A 95 10.46 -9.62 -1.90
C ASN A 95 10.44 -9.40 -0.37
N ASP A 96 10.66 -8.16 0.08
CA ASP A 96 10.65 -7.79 1.49
C ASP A 96 9.25 -7.39 1.98
N VAL A 97 9.11 -7.37 3.31
CA VAL A 97 7.88 -6.99 3.99
C VAL A 97 8.17 -5.88 5.00
N TYR A 98 7.34 -4.86 4.99
CA TYR A 98 7.34 -3.79 5.98
C TYR A 98 6.00 -3.77 6.72
N MET A 99 6.05 -3.49 8.01
CA MET A 99 4.88 -3.33 8.86
C MET A 99 4.82 -1.89 9.38
N TYR A 100 3.67 -1.25 9.23
CA TYR A 100 3.32 0.01 9.86
C TYR A 100 2.39 -0.24 11.03
N ASN A 101 2.74 0.34 12.18
CA ASN A 101 1.89 0.39 13.35
C ASN A 101 1.23 1.79 13.40
N PRO A 102 -0.08 1.90 13.15
CA PRO A 102 -0.80 3.19 13.19
C PRO A 102 -0.86 3.84 14.57
N SER A 103 -0.80 3.07 15.65
CA SER A 103 -0.87 3.60 17.03
C SER A 103 0.42 4.30 17.43
N GLU A 104 1.57 3.83 16.93
CA GLU A 104 2.89 4.41 17.16
C GLU A 104 3.30 5.37 16.03
N ASN A 105 2.61 5.33 14.89
CA ASN A 105 3.01 5.99 13.65
C ASN A 105 4.46 5.64 13.24
N VAL A 106 4.80 4.35 13.25
CA VAL A 106 6.15 3.87 12.90
C VAL A 106 6.11 2.70 11.92
N TRP A 107 7.10 2.66 11.03
CA TRP A 107 7.37 1.54 10.16
C TRP A 107 8.49 0.66 10.72
N ARG A 108 8.41 -0.65 10.46
CA ARG A 108 9.44 -1.64 10.78
C ARG A 108 9.64 -2.55 9.58
N LYS A 109 10.88 -2.74 9.14
CA LYS A 109 11.23 -3.79 8.19
C LYS A 109 11.18 -5.12 8.93
N LEU A 110 10.46 -6.10 8.40
CA LEU A 110 10.43 -7.44 9.00
C LEU A 110 11.59 -8.27 8.46
N MET A 111 12.15 -9.14 9.29
CA MET A 111 13.09 -10.18 8.84
C MET A 111 12.33 -11.32 8.17
N SER A 112 11.64 -11.01 7.08
CA SER A 112 10.85 -11.93 6.28
C SER A 112 11.14 -11.69 4.81
N HIS A 113 11.40 -12.77 4.08
CA HIS A 113 11.67 -12.73 2.66
C HIS A 113 10.75 -13.73 1.98
N SER A 114 9.94 -13.25 1.03
CA SER A 114 9.20 -14.14 0.16
C SER A 114 10.19 -14.93 -0.72
N PRO A 115 9.94 -16.23 -0.97
CA PRO A 115 10.75 -17.01 -1.91
C PRO A 115 10.64 -16.51 -3.36
N LEU A 116 9.65 -15.66 -3.66
CA LEU A 116 9.37 -15.09 -4.98
C LEU A 116 9.38 -13.56 -4.93
N GLY A 117 9.78 -12.93 -6.03
CA GLY A 117 9.63 -11.49 -6.23
C GLY A 117 8.17 -11.08 -6.28
N MET A 118 7.85 -9.94 -5.69
CA MET A 118 6.46 -9.50 -5.49
C MET A 118 6.22 -8.19 -6.26
N VAL A 119 6.08 -8.26 -7.59
CA VAL A 119 5.72 -7.11 -8.48
C VAL A 119 4.59 -7.53 -9.41
N GLY A 120 3.49 -6.78 -9.42
CA GLY A 120 2.27 -7.15 -10.16
C GLY A 120 1.51 -8.33 -9.54
N HIS A 121 1.84 -8.68 -8.30
CA HIS A 121 1.18 -9.70 -7.49
C HIS A 121 -0.12 -9.17 -6.91
N VAL A 122 -0.98 -10.08 -6.45
CA VAL A 122 -2.14 -9.77 -5.61
C VAL A 122 -1.96 -10.35 -4.22
N THR A 123 -2.63 -9.73 -3.25
CA THR A 123 -2.57 -10.10 -1.84
C THR A 123 -3.94 -10.00 -1.20
N TRP A 124 -4.29 -10.96 -0.35
CA TRP A 124 -5.54 -10.93 0.44
C TRP A 124 -5.33 -11.55 1.82
N VAL A 125 -6.25 -11.25 2.73
CA VAL A 125 -6.25 -11.82 4.09
C VAL A 125 -7.31 -12.91 4.19
N HIS A 126 -6.93 -14.05 4.74
CA HIS A 126 -7.83 -15.15 5.07
C HIS A 126 -7.34 -15.82 6.36
N ASP A 127 -8.23 -16.01 7.33
CA ASP A 127 -7.94 -16.61 8.65
C ASP A 127 -6.72 -16.00 9.36
N GLY A 128 -6.63 -14.66 9.33
CA GLY A 128 -5.55 -13.91 9.98
C GLY A 128 -4.18 -14.05 9.30
N LYS A 129 -4.12 -14.65 8.11
CA LYS A 129 -2.89 -14.83 7.32
C LYS A 129 -2.98 -14.06 6.01
N VAL A 130 -1.83 -13.59 5.55
CA VAL A 130 -1.69 -13.02 4.21
C VAL A 130 -1.41 -14.11 3.20
N PHE A 131 -2.19 -14.13 2.12
CA PHE A 131 -1.95 -14.94 0.94
C PHE A 131 -1.52 -14.04 -0.21
N THR A 132 -0.59 -14.51 -1.01
CA THR A 132 -0.12 -13.80 -2.20
C THR A 132 0.03 -14.75 -3.38
N THR A 133 -0.27 -14.27 -4.59
CA THR A 133 -0.04 -15.01 -5.83
C THR A 133 0.17 -14.07 -7.01
N GLY A 134 0.65 -14.64 -8.12
CA GLY A 134 0.97 -13.92 -9.35
C GLY A 134 2.26 -13.10 -9.24
N GLY A 135 2.40 -12.14 -10.16
CA GLY A 135 3.58 -11.31 -10.28
C GLY A 135 4.66 -11.87 -11.21
N VAL A 136 5.70 -11.07 -11.42
CA VAL A 136 6.80 -11.37 -12.35
C VAL A 136 7.83 -12.32 -11.73
N ASN A 137 8.57 -13.03 -12.59
CA ASN A 137 9.76 -13.75 -12.14
C ASN A 137 10.88 -12.76 -11.80
N GLN A 138 11.40 -12.83 -10.57
CA GLN A 138 12.40 -11.88 -10.06
C GLN A 138 13.72 -11.89 -10.85
N ASN A 139 14.22 -13.07 -11.20
CA ASN A 139 15.51 -13.19 -11.89
C ASN A 139 15.39 -12.64 -13.32
N ILE A 140 14.32 -12.99 -14.03
CA ILE A 140 14.05 -12.46 -15.37
C ILE A 140 13.85 -10.94 -15.32
N PHE A 141 13.15 -10.43 -14.30
CA PHE A 141 12.86 -9.00 -14.17
C PHE A 141 14.10 -8.16 -13.84
N ASN A 142 14.97 -8.66 -12.98
CA ASN A 142 16.17 -7.94 -12.54
C ASN A 142 17.31 -7.95 -13.59
N GLY A 143 17.22 -8.85 -14.58
CA GLY A 143 18.30 -9.14 -15.54
C GLY A 143 19.37 -10.03 -14.94
#